data_AF-A0A132T6G6-F1
#
_entry.id   AF-A0A132T6G6-F1
#
_cell.length_a   1.000
_cell.length_b   1.000
_cell.length_c   1.000
_cell.angle_alpha   90.00
_cell.angle_beta   90.00
_cell.angle_gamma   90.00
#
_symmetry.space_group_name_H-M   'P 1'
#
loop_
_entity.id
_entity.type
_entity.pdbx_description
1 polymer ?
#
loop_
_entity_poly.entity_id
_entity_poly.type
_entity_poly.pdbx_seq_one_letter_code
_entity_poly.pdbx_strand_id
1 'polypeptide(L)'
;MSDRFRIHKTDAPGFPWAMDYPDGFTAPGGPLGVACTTFEYAVAEFIDAADRQCPMCRRGAVVDTDWGWECGACGSYDVAVGCTRPTTGEYVGGAR
;
A
#
# COMPACT_ATOMS: atom_id res chain seq x y z
N MET A 1 -15.83 -0.03 -7.31
CA MET A 1 -14.66 -0.79 -6.84
C MET A 1 -14.82 -0.84 -5.30
N SER A 2 -14.21 -1.81 -4.60
CA SER A 2 -14.65 -2.29 -3.27
C SER A 2 -14.11 -1.41 -2.14
N ASP A 3 -14.84 -1.26 -1.03
CA ASP A 3 -14.35 -0.59 0.19
C ASP A 3 -13.51 -1.53 1.09
N ARG A 4 -13.35 -2.79 0.68
CA ARG A 4 -12.76 -3.87 1.47
C ARG A 4 -11.83 -4.73 0.64
N PHE A 5 -10.84 -5.32 1.30
CA PHE A 5 -10.08 -6.43 0.76
C PHE A 5 -10.98 -7.61 0.42
N ARG A 6 -10.70 -8.29 -0.70
CA ARG A 6 -11.51 -9.42 -1.15
C ARG A 6 -10.66 -10.50 -1.79
N ILE A 7 -10.66 -11.69 -1.20
CA ILE A 7 -10.12 -12.90 -1.85
C ILE A 7 -11.26 -13.61 -2.57
N HIS A 8 -11.07 -13.96 -3.84
CA HIS A 8 -12.05 -14.70 -4.62
C HIS A 8 -11.41 -15.57 -5.71
N LYS A 9 -12.17 -16.54 -6.22
CA LYS A 9 -11.74 -17.37 -7.36
C LYS A 9 -11.92 -16.62 -8.66
N THR A 10 -11.04 -16.88 -9.61
CA THR A 10 -11.10 -16.36 -10.98
C THR A 10 -11.23 -17.52 -11.98
N ASP A 11 -11.55 -17.20 -13.23
CA ASP A 11 -11.58 -18.17 -14.33
C ASP A 11 -10.20 -18.35 -15.00
N ALA A 12 -9.15 -17.71 -14.49
CA ALA A 12 -7.80 -17.77 -15.07
C ALA A 12 -7.07 -19.05 -14.61
N PRO A 13 -6.75 -20.01 -15.49
CA PRO A 13 -6.18 -21.30 -15.08
C PRO A 13 -4.82 -21.20 -14.39
N GLY A 14 -4.01 -20.18 -14.73
CA GLY A 14 -2.70 -19.95 -14.13
C GLY A 14 -2.74 -19.18 -12.80
N PHE A 15 -3.83 -18.45 -12.55
CA PHE A 15 -4.02 -17.63 -11.34
C PHE A 15 -5.47 -17.77 -10.86
N PRO A 16 -5.87 -18.96 -10.39
CA PRO A 16 -7.27 -19.25 -10.07
C PRO A 16 -7.81 -18.47 -8.87
N TRP A 17 -6.96 -17.70 -8.18
CA TRP A 17 -7.33 -16.82 -7.08
C TRP A 17 -6.90 -15.39 -7.35
N ALA A 18 -7.62 -14.43 -6.77
CA ALA A 18 -7.25 -13.03 -6.77
C ALA A 18 -7.52 -12.43 -5.39
N MET A 19 -6.65 -11.50 -5.00
CA MET A 19 -6.79 -10.64 -3.84
C MET A 19 -7.01 -9.21 -4.35
N ASP A 20 -8.21 -8.67 -4.17
CA ASP A 20 -8.50 -7.28 -4.52
C ASP A 20 -8.22 -6.36 -3.32
N TYR A 21 -7.62 -5.21 -3.59
CA TYR A 21 -7.40 -4.14 -2.64
C TYR A 21 -8.61 -3.19 -2.56
N PRO A 22 -8.84 -2.52 -1.42
CA PRO A 22 -9.85 -1.48 -1.33
C PRO A 22 -9.47 -0.24 -2.17
N ASP A 23 -10.47 0.54 -2.54
CA ASP A 23 -10.28 1.76 -3.32
C ASP A 23 -9.34 2.74 -2.61
N GLY A 24 -8.28 3.14 -3.31
CA GLY A 24 -7.26 4.05 -2.77
C GLY A 24 -6.21 3.39 -1.89
N PHE A 25 -6.18 2.04 -1.81
CA PHE A 25 -5.12 1.31 -1.13
C PHE A 25 -3.74 1.56 -1.73
N THR A 26 -3.65 1.45 -3.05
CA THR A 26 -2.44 1.79 -3.80
C THR A 26 -2.47 3.23 -4.29
N ALA A 27 -1.29 3.76 -4.62
CA ALA A 27 -1.18 5.05 -5.30
C ALA A 27 -2.01 5.08 -6.61
N PRO A 28 -2.42 6.27 -7.08
CA PRO A 28 -3.16 6.40 -8.34
C PRO A 28 -2.41 5.72 -9.50
N GLY A 29 -3.10 4.84 -10.23
CA GLY A 29 -2.52 4.04 -11.32
C GLY A 29 -1.77 2.77 -10.87
N GLY A 30 -1.74 2.50 -9.57
CA GLY A 30 -1.22 1.24 -9.01
C GLY A 30 -2.15 0.03 -9.23
N PRO A 31 -1.67 -1.18 -8.89
CA PRO A 31 -2.46 -2.39 -9.04
C PRO A 31 -3.66 -2.38 -8.10
N LEU A 32 -4.82 -2.84 -8.59
CA LEU A 32 -6.05 -2.93 -7.80
C LEU A 32 -6.12 -4.22 -6.95
N GLY A 33 -5.09 -5.05 -7.03
CA GLY A 33 -5.04 -6.37 -6.41
C GLY A 33 -3.90 -7.21 -6.98
N VAL A 34 -3.84 -8.48 -6.55
CA VAL A 34 -2.82 -9.45 -6.93
C VAL A 34 -3.47 -10.73 -7.44
N ALA A 35 -3.01 -11.22 -8.59
CA ALA A 35 -3.38 -12.53 -9.12
C ALA A 35 -2.55 -13.61 -8.43
N CYS A 36 -3.23 -14.62 -7.87
CA CYS A 36 -2.64 -15.61 -6.97
C CYS A 36 -2.79 -17.02 -7.54
N THR A 37 -1.70 -17.80 -7.48
CA THR A 37 -1.68 -19.19 -7.97
C THR A 37 -2.42 -20.14 -7.04
N THR A 38 -2.43 -19.86 -5.73
CA THR A 38 -3.15 -20.64 -4.71
C THR A 38 -3.90 -19.72 -3.74
N PHE A 39 -4.80 -20.31 -2.95
CA PHE A 39 -5.54 -19.57 -1.92
C PHE A 39 -4.61 -19.09 -0.81
N GLU A 40 -3.63 -19.91 -0.42
CA GLU A 40 -2.64 -19.59 0.60
C GLU A 40 -1.82 -18.35 0.22
N TYR A 41 -1.43 -18.23 -1.05
CA TYR A 41 -0.80 -17.02 -1.55
C TYR A 41 -1.72 -15.80 -1.41
N ALA A 42 -3.00 -15.92 -1.78
CA ALA A 42 -3.95 -14.82 -1.62
C ALA A 42 -4.14 -14.39 -0.15
N VAL A 43 -4.09 -15.35 0.79
CA VAL A 43 -4.15 -15.06 2.23
C VAL A 43 -2.88 -14.39 2.72
N ALA A 44 -1.70 -14.83 2.27
CA ALA A 44 -0.43 -14.20 2.60
C ALA A 44 -0.40 -12.74 2.12
N GLU A 45 -0.84 -12.48 0.89
CA GLU A 45 -1.00 -11.12 0.33
C GLU A 45 -1.99 -10.28 1.13
N PHE A 46 -3.07 -10.88 1.64
CA PHE A 46 -4.02 -10.18 2.50
C PHE A 46 -3.40 -9.77 3.84
N ILE A 47 -2.64 -10.65 4.49
CA ILE A 47 -1.98 -10.34 5.76
C ILE A 47 -0.97 -9.21 5.56
N ASP A 48 -0.12 -9.32 4.54
CA ASP A 48 0.87 -8.27 4.21
C ASP A 48 0.19 -6.93 3.89
N ALA A 49 -0.90 -6.95 3.13
CA ALA A 49 -1.66 -5.73 2.84
C ALA A 49 -2.36 -5.14 4.08
N ALA A 50 -2.83 -5.98 5.00
CA ALA A 50 -3.43 -5.55 6.25
C ALA A 50 -2.38 -4.91 7.19
N ASP A 51 -1.18 -5.47 7.26
CA ASP A 51 -0.07 -4.92 8.05
C ASP A 51 0.38 -3.56 7.53
N ARG A 52 0.31 -3.36 6.20
CA ARG A 52 0.59 -2.06 5.56
C ARG A 52 -0.61 -1.10 5.57
N GLN A 53 -1.76 -1.47 6.12
CA GLN A 53 -2.94 -0.61 6.06
C GLN A 53 -2.75 0.65 6.93
N CYS A 54 -3.04 1.82 6.36
CA CYS A 54 -2.93 3.09 7.06
C CYS A 54 -3.82 3.12 8.30
N PRO A 55 -3.27 3.31 9.51
CA PRO A 55 -4.04 3.28 10.75
C PRO A 55 -5.03 4.46 10.86
N MET A 56 -4.76 5.56 10.14
CA MET A 56 -5.56 6.79 10.21
C MET A 56 -6.79 6.74 9.30
N CYS A 57 -6.61 6.46 8.01
CA CYS A 57 -7.72 6.48 7.06
C CYS A 57 -8.29 5.10 6.74
N ARG A 58 -7.56 4.01 7.06
CA ARG A 58 -7.88 2.62 6.71
C ARG A 58 -8.15 2.36 5.23
N ARG A 59 -7.84 3.31 4.35
CA ARG A 59 -8.06 3.23 2.90
C ARG A 59 -6.75 2.97 2.16
N GLY A 60 -5.71 3.75 2.45
CA GLY A 60 -4.39 3.63 1.83
C GLY A 60 -3.48 2.64 2.51
N ALA A 61 -2.45 2.20 1.80
CA ALA A 61 -1.26 1.62 2.40
C ALA A 61 -0.32 2.71 2.95
N VAL A 62 0.42 2.39 4.01
CA VAL A 62 1.61 3.13 4.41
C VAL A 62 2.78 2.71 3.54
N VAL A 63 3.63 3.67 3.19
CA VAL A 63 4.88 3.45 2.48
C VAL A 63 6.01 3.90 3.39
N ASP A 64 6.91 2.98 3.70
CA ASP A 64 8.12 3.30 4.44
C ASP A 64 9.02 4.23 3.62
N THR A 65 9.63 5.18 4.31
CA THR A 65 10.52 6.20 3.78
C THR A 65 11.79 6.25 4.62
N ASP A 66 12.80 6.98 4.17
CA ASP A 66 14.05 7.15 4.91
C ASP A 66 13.88 7.88 6.26
N TRP A 67 12.73 8.50 6.51
CA TRP A 67 12.47 9.31 7.71
C TRP A 67 11.28 8.80 8.55
N GLY A 68 10.63 7.70 8.17
CA GLY A 68 9.41 7.20 8.83
C GLY A 68 8.46 6.57 7.81
N TRP A 69 7.15 6.78 7.94
CA TRP A 69 6.17 6.30 6.95
C TRP A 69 5.21 7.41 6.53
N GLU A 70 4.68 7.31 5.32
CA GLU A 70 3.63 8.19 4.81
C GLU A 70 2.53 7.38 4.11
N CYS A 71 1.27 7.80 4.27
CA CYS A 71 0.14 7.23 3.56
C CYS A 71 -0.19 8.08 2.32
N GLY A 72 -0.03 7.50 1.14
CA GLY A 72 -0.33 8.17 -0.13
C GLY A 72 -1.81 8.52 -0.35
N ALA A 73 -2.74 7.93 0.42
CA ALA A 73 -4.18 8.17 0.26
C ALA A 73 -4.71 9.36 1.08
N CYS A 74 -4.20 9.56 2.30
CA CYS A 74 -4.66 10.63 3.20
C CYS A 74 -3.57 11.62 3.61
N GLY A 75 -2.32 11.38 3.22
CA GLY A 75 -1.17 12.22 3.57
C GLY A 75 -0.77 12.15 5.05
N SER A 76 -1.36 11.25 5.84
CA SER A 76 -0.91 11.00 7.22
C SER A 76 0.48 10.39 7.21
N TYR A 77 1.30 10.77 8.17
CA TYR A 77 2.67 10.28 8.30
C TYR A 77 3.05 10.15 9.78
N ASP A 78 4.09 9.37 10.04
CA ASP A 78 4.81 9.33 11.31
C ASP A 78 6.30 9.41 11.04
N VAL A 79 7.03 10.12 11.89
CA VAL A 79 8.47 10.36 11.73
C VAL A 79 9.20 9.47 12.72
N ALA A 80 10.16 8.70 12.23
CA ALA A 80 11.00 7.87 13.10
C ALA A 80 11.77 8.75 14.10
N VAL A 81 12.03 8.21 15.28
CA VAL A 81 12.74 8.93 16.35
C VAL A 81 14.13 9.38 15.85
N GLY A 82 14.39 10.68 15.90
CA GLY A 82 15.65 11.27 15.44
C GLY A 82 15.67 11.66 13.95
N CYS A 83 14.59 11.40 13.21
CA CYS A 83 14.45 11.83 11.83
C CYS A 83 13.67 13.17 11.73
N THR A 84 13.67 13.77 10.54
CA THR A 84 12.83 14.93 10.22
C THR A 84 12.24 14.71 8.84
N ARG A 85 10.91 14.88 8.72
CA ARG A 85 10.25 14.83 7.42
C ARG A 85 10.78 15.98 6.55
N PRO A 86 11.21 15.71 5.30
CA PRO A 86 11.57 16.78 4.37
C PRO A 86 10.39 17.74 4.22
N THR A 87 10.61 19.02 4.46
CA THR A 87 9.63 20.03 4.07
C THR A 87 9.61 20.07 2.54
N THR A 88 8.43 19.95 1.95
CA THR A 88 8.24 20.05 0.49
C THR A 88 8.73 21.43 0.03
N GLY A 89 9.99 21.50 -0.43
CA GLY A 89 10.67 22.75 -0.79
C GLY A 89 12.20 22.66 -0.82
N GLU A 90 12.83 21.73 -0.11
CA GLU A 90 14.29 21.63 -0.05
C GLU A 90 14.87 20.55 -0.98
N TYR A 91 14.68 20.70 -2.29
CA TYR A 91 15.76 20.31 -3.20
C TYR A 91 16.81 21.43 -3.15
N VAL A 92 17.70 21.40 -2.15
CA VAL A 92 18.96 22.15 -2.22
C VAL A 92 19.87 21.39 -3.19
N GLY A 93 19.59 21.58 -4.48
CA GLY A 93 20.46 21.15 -5.54
C GLY A 93 21.78 21.90 -5.45
N GLY A 94 22.82 21.18 -5.04
CA GLY A 94 24.17 21.38 -5.56
C GLY A 94 24.99 22.47 -4.91
N ALA A 95 25.84 22.05 -3.97
CA ALA A 95 27.16 22.62 -3.85
C ALA A 95 27.89 22.50 -5.20
N ARG A 96 28.32 23.64 -5.75
CA ARG A 96 29.57 23.79 -6.49
C ARG A 96 30.19 25.13 -6.12
#